data_AF-A0A968IN60-F1
#
_entry.id   AF-A0A968IN60-F1
#
_cell.length_a   1.000
_cell.length_b   1.000
_cell.length_c   1.000
_cell.angle_alpha   90.00
_cell.angle_beta   90.00
_cell.angle_gamma   90.00
#
_symmetry.space_group_name_H-M   'P 1'
#
loop_
_entity.id
_entity.type
_entity.pdbx_description
1 polymer ?
#
loop_
_entity_poly.entity_id
_entity_poly.type
_entity_poly.pdbx_seq_one_letter_code
_entity_poly.pdbx_strand_id
1 'polypeptide(L)'
;MNLTLGCKLLNSVISQAKEWGFICQYQESSSWLIFSLQPDRKWKLQQDEDRWILIVGNIPQLRLHTSEAIAFLKRYHTKYHQQND
;
A
#
# COMPACT_ATOMS: atom_id res chain seq x y z
N MET A 1 25.96 7.14 0.32
CA MET A 1 24.63 6.49 0.36
C MET A 1 23.67 7.32 -0.47
N ASN A 2 23.14 6.77 -1.57
CA ASN A 2 22.34 7.51 -2.55
C ASN A 2 20.88 7.64 -2.09
N LEU A 3 20.52 8.78 -1.50
CA LEU A 3 19.15 9.15 -1.10
C LEU A 3 18.15 9.16 -2.27
N THR A 4 18.63 9.21 -3.52
CA THR A 4 17.81 9.33 -4.73
C THR A 4 17.11 8.03 -5.16
N LEU A 5 17.61 6.86 -4.76
CA LEU A 5 16.97 5.58 -5.10
C LEU A 5 15.71 5.31 -4.27
N GLY A 6 15.71 5.70 -3.00
CA GLY A 6 14.57 5.49 -2.09
C GLY A 6 13.31 6.24 -2.54
N CYS A 7 13.47 7.50 -2.97
CA CYS A 7 12.36 8.32 -3.44
C CYS A 7 11.67 7.76 -4.71
N LYS A 8 12.42 7.15 -5.63
CA LYS A 8 11.86 6.59 -6.88
C LYS A 8 11.03 5.32 -6.64
N LEU A 9 11.48 4.44 -5.75
CA LEU A 9 10.79 3.19 -5.44
C LEU A 9 9.54 3.40 -4.56
N LEU A 10 9.57 4.34 -3.62
CA LEU A 10 8.36 4.79 -2.88
C LEU A 10 7.25 5.23 -3.82
N ASN A 11 7.61 6.07 -4.79
CA ASN A 11 6.66 6.59 -5.78
C ASN A 11 6.02 5.45 -6.56
N SER A 12 6.70 4.32 -6.79
CA SER A 12 6.13 3.20 -7.54
C SER A 12 4.91 2.57 -6.85
N VAL A 13 4.95 2.35 -5.53
CA VAL A 13 3.80 1.73 -4.81
C VAL A 13 2.62 2.69 -4.75
N ILE A 14 2.88 3.94 -4.40
CA ILE A 14 1.80 4.94 -4.25
C ILE A 14 1.20 5.33 -5.59
N SER A 15 2.02 5.54 -6.63
CA SER A 15 1.51 5.80 -7.98
C SER A 15 0.67 4.63 -8.48
N GLN A 16 1.15 3.39 -8.31
CA GLN A 16 0.39 2.21 -8.74
C GLN A 16 -0.91 2.04 -7.95
N ALA A 17 -0.89 2.28 -6.64
CA ALA A 17 -2.06 2.21 -5.79
C ALA A 17 -3.13 3.24 -6.22
N LYS A 18 -2.73 4.48 -6.49
CA LYS A 18 -3.64 5.53 -6.98
C LYS A 18 -4.22 5.18 -8.35
N GLU A 19 -3.41 4.64 -9.26
CA GLU A 19 -3.86 4.18 -10.58
C GLU A 19 -4.92 3.07 -10.46
N TRP A 20 -4.75 2.16 -9.49
CA TRP A 20 -5.72 1.12 -9.15
C TRP A 20 -6.86 1.60 -8.23
N GLY A 21 -7.00 2.92 -8.03
CA GLY A 21 -8.12 3.53 -7.30
C GLY A 21 -8.02 3.46 -5.78
N PHE A 22 -6.93 2.95 -5.20
CA PHE A 22 -6.77 2.90 -3.75
C PHE A 22 -6.64 4.30 -3.14
N ILE A 23 -7.24 4.48 -1.96
CA ILE A 23 -7.08 5.70 -1.18
C ILE A 23 -5.68 5.72 -0.58
N CYS A 24 -4.90 6.73 -0.95
CA CYS A 24 -3.55 6.95 -0.44
C CYS A 24 -3.51 8.26 0.36
N GLN A 25 -3.07 8.22 1.62
CA GLN A 25 -2.96 9.40 2.48
C GLN A 25 -1.52 9.55 2.99
N TYR A 26 -1.01 10.78 2.97
CA TYR A 26 0.29 11.09 3.60
C TYR A 26 0.04 11.61 5.01
N GLN A 27 0.75 11.05 5.98
CA GLN A 27 0.66 11.45 7.38
C GLN A 27 1.77 12.42 7.76
N GLU A 28 1.52 13.23 8.79
CA GLU A 28 2.50 14.18 9.36
C GLU A 28 3.80 13.49 9.83
N SER A 29 3.73 12.19 10.17
CA SER A 29 4.87 11.34 10.52
C SER A 29 5.77 10.97 9.32
N SER A 30 5.57 11.60 8.17
CA SER A 30 6.27 11.29 6.90
C SER A 30 6.07 9.85 6.41
N SER A 31 4.91 9.26 6.72
CA SER A 31 4.53 7.94 6.26
C SER A 31 3.31 8.00 5.34
N TRP A 32 3.32 7.19 4.29
CA TRP A 32 2.14 6.98 3.46
C TRP A 32 1.28 5.85 4.01
N LEU A 33 -0.03 6.03 3.94
CA LEU A 33 -1.04 4.99 4.17
C LEU A 33 -1.76 4.67 2.86
N ILE A 34 -2.02 3.39 2.62
CA ILE A 34 -2.87 2.89 1.54
C ILE A 34 -3.98 2.08 2.18
N PHE A 35 -5.23 2.45 1.92
CA PHE A 35 -6.40 1.81 2.53
C PHE A 35 -7.04 0.80 1.57
N SER A 36 -7.59 -0.27 2.13
CA SER A 36 -8.45 -1.22 1.39
C SER A 36 -9.59 -0.49 0.66
N LEU A 37 -9.87 -0.92 -0.57
CA LEU A 37 -11.05 -0.51 -1.33
C LEU A 37 -12.35 -1.09 -0.75
N GLN A 38 -12.27 -2.22 -0.06
CA GLN A 38 -13.43 -2.93 0.46
C GLN A 38 -13.71 -2.51 1.91
N PRO A 39 -14.92 -2.01 2.24
CA PRO A 39 -15.25 -1.51 3.58
C PRO A 39 -15.24 -2.59 4.68
N ASP A 40 -15.49 -3.84 4.32
CA ASP A 40 -15.47 -5.00 5.22
C ASP A 40 -14.03 -5.42 5.58
N ARG A 41 -13.07 -5.15 4.70
CA ARG A 41 -11.66 -5.47 4.91
C ARG A 41 -10.93 -4.30 5.54
N LYS A 42 -10.75 -4.39 6.85
CA LYS A 42 -10.03 -3.39 7.67
C LYS A 42 -8.51 -3.46 7.53
N TRP A 43 -7.96 -3.72 6.35
CA TRP A 43 -6.51 -3.68 6.16
C TRP A 43 -6.04 -2.33 5.62
N LYS A 44 -4.84 -1.93 6.01
CA LYS A 44 -4.09 -0.81 5.43
C LYS A 44 -2.62 -1.19 5.29
N LEU A 45 -1.95 -0.63 4.28
CA LEU A 45 -0.50 -0.64 4.20
C LEU A 45 0.01 0.69 4.75
N GLN A 46 0.93 0.64 5.69
CA GLN A 46 1.63 1.80 6.22
C GLN A 46 3.08 1.76 5.77
N GLN A 47 3.58 2.87 5.26
CA GLN A 47 4.97 2.98 4.92
C GLN A 47 5.82 3.16 6.17
N ASP A 48 6.91 2.42 6.23
CA ASP A 48 7.92 2.47 7.27
C ASP A 48 9.29 2.43 6.57
N GLU A 49 9.91 3.60 6.42
CA GLU A 49 11.15 3.79 5.65
C GLU A 49 11.04 3.24 4.20
N ASP A 50 11.83 2.22 3.86
CA ASP A 50 11.83 1.54 2.55
C ASP A 50 10.81 0.39 2.47
N ARG A 51 10.09 0.12 3.56
CA ARG A 51 9.17 -1.02 3.70
C ARG A 51 7.72 -0.60 3.84
N TRP A 52 6.87 -1.59 3.70
CA TRP A 52 5.43 -1.48 3.90
C TRP A 52 4.97 -2.45 4.97
N ILE A 53 4.26 -1.95 5.97
CA ILE A 53 3.68 -2.75 7.03
C ILE A 53 2.21 -2.97 6.70
N LEU A 54 1.83 -4.23 6.51
CA LEU A 54 0.43 -4.63 6.47
C LEU A 54 -0.15 -4.62 7.87
N ILE A 55 -1.16 -3.78 8.08
CA ILE A 55 -1.92 -3.68 9.31
C ILE A 55 -3.32 -4.19 9.02
N VAL A 56 -3.82 -5.12 9.83
CA VAL A 56 -5.20 -5.62 9.76
C VAL A 56 -5.91 -5.23 11.05
N GLY A 57 -6.97 -4.45 10.93
CA GLY A 57 -7.53 -3.69 12.05
C GLY A 57 -6.49 -2.70 12.56
N ASN A 58 -5.99 -2.96 13.77
CA ASN A 58 -4.95 -2.17 14.42
C ASN A 58 -3.67 -2.98 14.72
N ILE A 59 -3.55 -4.18 14.15
CA ILE A 59 -2.45 -5.10 14.45
C ILE A 59 -1.51 -5.19 13.25
N PRO A 60 -0.23 -4.81 13.38
CA PRO A 60 0.79 -5.08 12.38
C PRO A 60 0.95 -6.60 12.17
N GLN A 61 0.80 -7.05 10.92
CA GLN A 61 0.86 -8.48 10.57
C GLN A 61 2.15 -8.83 9.85
N LEU A 62 2.56 -8.03 8.87
CA LEU A 62 3.64 -8.39 7.96
C LEU A 62 4.39 -7.16 7.47
N ARG A 63 5.72 -7.26 7.35
CA ARG A 63 6.59 -6.26 6.73
C ARG A 63 6.94 -6.72 5.32
N LEU A 64 6.70 -5.85 4.35
CA LEU A 64 6.75 -6.13 2.92
C LEU A 64 7.81 -5.24 2.26
N HIS A 65 8.52 -5.81 1.29
CA HIS A 65 9.23 -5.05 0.28
C HIS A 65 8.26 -4.35 -0.69
N THR A 66 8.76 -3.37 -1.42
CA THR A 66 8.03 -2.65 -2.50
C THR A 66 7.33 -3.60 -3.47
N SER A 67 8.02 -4.61 -3.98
CA SER A 67 7.47 -5.57 -4.95
C SER A 67 6.32 -6.40 -4.36
N GLU A 68 6.46 -6.80 -3.09
CA GLU A 68 5.44 -7.59 -2.38
C GLU A 68 4.22 -6.73 -2.05
N ALA A 69 4.41 -5.46 -1.70
CA ALA A 69 3.32 -4.50 -1.51
C ALA A 69 2.52 -4.29 -2.80
N ILE A 70 3.19 -4.15 -3.95
CA ILE A 70 2.52 -4.05 -5.26
C ILE A 70 1.76 -5.35 -5.58
N ALA A 71 2.39 -6.51 -5.39
CA ALA A 71 1.75 -7.81 -5.63
C ALA A 71 0.50 -8.00 -4.74
N PHE A 72 0.59 -7.57 -3.48
CA PHE A 72 -0.53 -7.55 -2.54
C PHE A 72 -1.66 -6.67 -3.08
N LEU A 73 -1.37 -5.40 -3.42
CA LEU A 73 -2.37 -4.47 -3.94
C LEU A 73 -3.04 -4.98 -5.23
N LYS A 74 -2.26 -5.55 -6.15
CA LYS A 74 -2.75 -6.13 -7.40
C LYS A 74 -3.79 -7.22 -7.14
N ARG A 75 -3.53 -8.10 -6.17
CA ARG A 75 -4.45 -9.18 -5.79
C ARG A 75 -5.80 -8.64 -5.28
N TYR A 76 -5.78 -7.51 -4.57
CA TYR A 76 -7.01 -6.90 -4.06
C TYR A 76 -7.76 -6.10 -5.12
N HIS A 77 -7.04 -5.44 -6.02
CA HIS A 77 -7.63 -4.77 -7.18
C HIS A 77 -8.37 -5.76 -8.09
N THR A 78 -7.73 -6.87 -8.48
CA THR A 78 -8.37 -7.89 -9.35
C THR A 78 -9.62 -8.49 -8.72
N LYS A 79 -9.61 -8.75 -7.41
CA LYS A 79 -10.78 -9.29 -6.71
C LYS A 79 -11.96 -8.33 -6.67
N TYR A 80 -11.70 -7.01 -6.57
CA TYR A 80 -12.77 -6.02 -6.58
C TYR A 80 -13.49 -5.98 -7.93
N HIS A 81 -12.74 -6.11 -9.04
CA HIS A 81 -13.35 -6.16 -10.38
C HIS A 81 -14.19 -7.42 -10.59
N GLN A 82 -13.77 -8.58 -10.07
CA GLN A 82 -14.55 -9.82 -10.19
C GLN A 82 -15.82 -9.87 -9.33
N GLN A 83 -16.01 -8.94 -8.40
CA GLN A 83 -17.17 -8.91 -7.49
C GLN A 83 -18.30 -7.99 -7.98
N ASN A 84 -18.07 -7.28 -9.10
CA ASN A 84 -19.02 -6.33 -9.70
C ASN A 84 -19.49 -6.75 -11.11
N ASP A 85 -19.15 -7.97 -11.55
CA ASP A 85 -19.72 -8.68 -12.70
C ASP A 85 -20.63 -9.82 -12.21
#